data_AF-A0A3R7I187-F1
#
_entry.id   AF-A0A3R7I187-F1
#
_cell.length_a   1.000
_cell.length_b   1.000
_cell.length_c   1.000
_cell.angle_alpha   90.00
_cell.angle_beta   90.00
_cell.angle_gamma   90.00
#
_symmetry.space_group_name_H-M   'P 1'
#
loop_
_entity.id
_entity.type
_entity.pdbx_description
1 polymer ?
#
loop_
_entity_poly.entity_id
_entity_poly.type
_entity_poly.pdbx_seq_one_letter_code
_entity_poly.pdbx_strand_id
1 'polypeptide(L)'
;MTTEATQQTKSSASKTAPPRGRPVSGRTWKKVQKTRFSAQGFKGTKVLSTTWEEKMIKRTKLKELKDLQAEIKTRRQGERDAKRQAREEKEKRRKENELKSAAVQVISRTHRLKTMSKKQLRNIKKTIVNKQGVVEYVPIYSK
;
A
#
# COMPACT_ATOMS: atom_id res chain seq x y z
N MET A 1 47.80 -2.29 44.77
CA MET A 1 48.89 -2.02 43.80
C MET A 1 48.27 -1.33 42.60
N THR A 2 48.00 -0.04 42.77
CA THR A 2 47.39 0.89 41.82
C THR A 2 48.50 1.59 41.06
N THR A 3 48.56 1.44 39.74
CA THR A 3 49.51 2.18 38.89
C THR A 3 48.76 3.29 38.16
N GLU A 4 48.84 4.50 38.69
CA GLU A 4 48.34 5.72 38.05
C GLU A 4 49.28 6.09 36.90
N ALA A 5 48.76 6.10 35.68
CA ALA A 5 49.49 6.54 34.49
C ALA A 5 49.37 8.06 34.35
N THR A 6 50.41 8.77 34.80
CA THR A 6 50.59 10.21 34.61
C THR A 6 50.70 10.55 33.12
N GLN A 7 49.64 11.14 32.55
CA GLN A 7 49.68 11.68 31.18
C GLN A 7 50.20 13.11 31.22
N GLN A 8 51.39 13.31 30.64
CA GLN A 8 52.00 14.61 30.41
C GLN A 8 51.19 15.42 29.39
N THR A 9 50.64 16.56 29.82
CA THR A 9 50.02 17.55 28.93
C THR A 9 51.10 18.37 28.23
N LYS A 10 51.42 18.03 26.98
CA LYS A 10 52.25 18.89 26.11
C LYS A 10 51.45 20.13 25.72
N SER A 11 51.69 21.24 26.39
CA SER A 11 51.22 22.57 25.99
C SER A 11 52.01 23.08 24.78
N SER A 12 51.50 22.80 23.58
CA SER A 12 52.05 23.39 22.36
C SER A 12 51.65 24.87 22.27
N ALA A 13 52.55 25.77 22.67
CA ALA A 13 52.42 27.20 22.45
C ALA A 13 52.47 27.50 20.93
N SER A 14 51.31 27.51 20.28
CA SER A 14 51.19 27.99 18.91
C SER A 14 51.29 29.51 18.91
N LYS A 15 52.28 30.06 18.21
CA LYS A 15 52.41 31.51 17.95
C LYS A 15 51.06 32.06 17.46
N THR A 16 50.40 32.85 18.31
CA THR A 16 49.08 33.40 18.03
C THR A 16 49.20 34.45 16.92
N ALA A 17 48.77 34.11 15.72
CA ALA A 17 48.57 35.12 14.68
C ALA A 17 47.57 36.18 15.18
N PRO A 18 47.74 37.47 14.87
CA PRO A 18 46.84 38.52 15.34
C PRO A 18 45.39 38.22 14.94
N PRO A 19 44.40 38.55 15.79
CA PRO A 19 42.99 38.30 15.47
C PRO A 19 42.60 39.10 14.23
N ARG A 20 42.02 38.41 13.23
CA ARG A 20 41.53 39.07 12.01
C ARG A 20 40.21 39.78 12.30
N GLY A 21 40.08 41.00 11.79
CA GLY A 21 38.84 41.79 11.87
C GLY A 21 37.68 41.22 11.05
N ARG A 22 36.53 41.88 11.13
CA ARG A 22 35.34 41.51 10.36
C ARG A 22 35.63 41.58 8.85
N PRO A 23 35.09 40.67 8.03
CA PRO A 23 35.22 40.77 6.58
C PRO A 23 34.65 42.10 6.07
N VAL A 24 35.27 42.68 5.04
CA VAL A 24 34.83 43.96 4.43
C VAL A 24 33.34 43.92 4.03
N SER A 25 32.84 42.74 3.63
CA SER A 25 31.42 42.54 3.29
C SER A 25 30.43 42.54 4.47
N GLY A 26 30.89 42.60 5.72
CA GLY A 26 30.07 42.59 6.94
C GLY A 26 29.35 41.27 7.26
N ARG A 27 29.34 40.29 6.34
CA ARG A 27 28.62 39.02 6.51
C ARG A 27 29.38 38.04 7.41
N THR A 28 28.83 37.78 8.60
CA THR A 28 29.43 36.91 9.63
C THR A 28 29.41 35.40 9.29
N TRP A 29 28.52 34.96 8.40
CA TRP A 29 28.43 33.55 7.98
C TRP A 29 29.46 33.15 6.91
N LYS A 30 30.15 34.11 6.28
CA LYS A 30 31.20 33.82 5.32
C LYS A 30 32.47 33.39 6.05
N LYS A 31 32.83 32.11 5.93
CA LYS A 31 34.07 31.56 6.50
C LYS A 31 35.27 32.02 5.68
N VAL A 32 36.30 32.55 6.34
CA VAL A 32 37.57 32.87 5.68
C VAL A 32 38.28 31.57 5.33
N GLN A 33 38.64 31.41 4.05
CA GLN A 33 39.40 30.26 3.59
C GLN A 33 40.83 30.33 4.18
N LYS A 34 41.16 29.39 5.07
CA LYS A 34 42.45 29.35 5.80
C LYS A 34 43.54 28.62 5.01
N THR A 35 43.15 27.78 4.06
CA THR A 35 44.05 26.94 3.26
C THR A 35 44.02 27.36 1.80
N ARG A 36 45.15 27.20 1.08
CA ARG A 36 45.19 27.42 -0.38
C ARG A 36 44.17 26.51 -1.07
N PHE A 37 43.52 26.99 -2.14
CA PHE A 37 42.51 26.21 -2.87
C PHE A 37 43.05 24.85 -3.35
N SER A 38 44.32 24.79 -3.76
CA SER A 38 45.00 23.55 -4.13
C SER A 38 45.26 22.58 -2.97
N ALA A 39 45.40 23.08 -1.74
CA ALA A 39 45.58 22.27 -0.54
C ALA A 39 44.24 21.75 0.01
N GLN A 40 43.14 22.43 -0.33
CA GLN A 40 41.81 21.91 -0.17
C GLN A 40 41.61 20.86 -1.27
N GLY A 41 42.21 19.69 -1.06
CA GLY A 41 42.14 18.57 -1.99
C GLY A 41 40.69 18.27 -2.30
N PHE A 42 40.19 18.85 -3.39
CA PHE A 42 38.95 18.45 -4.01
C PHE A 42 39.28 17.07 -4.54
N LYS A 43 39.07 16.05 -3.70
CA LYS A 43 39.17 14.65 -4.10
C LYS A 43 38.32 14.58 -5.35
N GLY A 44 38.99 14.49 -6.51
CA GLY A 44 38.35 14.51 -7.82
C GLY A 44 37.11 13.65 -7.71
N THR A 45 35.98 14.25 -8.04
CA THR A 45 34.62 13.75 -7.89
C THR A 45 34.65 12.22 -7.85
N LYS A 46 34.37 11.60 -6.69
CA LYS A 46 34.17 10.13 -6.66
C LYS A 46 33.22 9.85 -7.82
N VAL A 47 33.70 9.14 -8.85
CA VAL A 47 32.90 8.92 -10.05
C VAL A 47 31.54 8.42 -9.58
N LEU A 48 30.48 9.08 -10.03
CA LEU A 48 29.10 8.79 -9.60
C LEU A 48 28.67 7.34 -9.92
N SER A 49 29.54 6.57 -10.60
CA SER A 49 29.37 5.17 -10.95
C SER A 49 29.89 4.24 -9.86
N THR A 50 28.96 3.44 -9.32
CA THR A 50 29.26 2.19 -8.59
C THR A 50 29.88 1.16 -9.54
N THR A 51 30.66 0.22 -9.00
CA THR A 51 31.28 -0.85 -9.80
C THR A 51 30.22 -1.79 -10.39
N TRP A 52 30.59 -2.55 -11.42
CA TRP A 52 29.67 -3.51 -12.04
C TRP A 52 29.18 -4.57 -11.05
N GLU A 53 30.07 -5.07 -10.21
CA GLU A 53 29.75 -6.05 -9.17
C GLU A 53 28.73 -5.49 -8.16
N GLU A 54 28.93 -4.25 -7.69
CA GLU A 54 27.96 -3.59 -6.80
C GLU A 54 26.59 -3.41 -7.47
N LYS A 55 26.55 -3.14 -8.77
CA LYS A 55 25.30 -3.06 -9.54
C LYS A 55 24.60 -4.41 -9.64
N MET A 56 25.37 -5.49 -9.85
CA MET A 56 24.82 -6.85 -9.89
C MET A 56 24.23 -7.26 -8.54
N ILE A 57 24.95 -7.01 -7.43
CA ILE A 57 24.45 -7.28 -6.08
C ILE A 57 23.18 -6.47 -5.77
N LYS A 58 23.11 -5.19 -6.19
CA LYS A 58 21.89 -4.39 -6.03
C LYS A 58 20.73 -4.95 -6.85
N ARG A 59 20.99 -5.43 -8.06
CA ARG A 59 19.98 -6.01 -8.94
C ARG A 59 19.43 -7.33 -8.38
N THR A 60 20.28 -8.20 -7.85
CA THR A 60 19.84 -9.47 -7.22
C THR A 60 18.97 -9.19 -5.99
N LYS A 61 19.43 -8.32 -5.08
CA LYS A 61 18.67 -7.91 -3.90
C LYS A 61 17.31 -7.29 -4.26
N LEU A 62 17.27 -6.44 -5.28
CA LEU A 62 16.02 -5.82 -5.72
C LEU A 62 15.06 -6.86 -6.31
N LYS A 63 15.58 -7.86 -7.02
CA LYS A 63 14.77 -8.97 -7.55
C LYS A 63 14.17 -9.78 -6.41
N GLU A 64 14.98 -10.20 -5.45
CA GLU A 64 14.53 -10.95 -4.26
C GLU A 64 13.43 -10.19 -3.49
N LEU A 65 13.61 -8.88 -3.26
CA LEU A 65 12.59 -8.06 -2.60
C LEU A 65 11.28 -7.99 -3.39
N LYS A 66 11.35 -7.87 -4.72
CA LYS A 66 10.17 -7.84 -5.58
C LYS A 66 9.44 -9.18 -5.58
N ASP A 67 10.18 -10.28 -5.61
CA ASP A 67 9.61 -11.63 -5.60
C ASP A 67 8.87 -11.87 -4.27
N LEU A 68 9.48 -11.50 -3.13
CA LEU A 68 8.83 -11.53 -1.81
C LEU A 68 7.59 -10.63 -1.75
N GLN A 69 7.67 -9.41 -2.30
CA GLN A 69 6.52 -8.50 -2.35
C GLN A 69 5.38 -9.08 -3.19
N ALA A 70 5.68 -9.70 -4.33
CA ALA A 70 4.71 -10.32 -5.20
C ALA A 70 4.03 -11.52 -4.52
N GLU A 71 4.80 -12.35 -3.80
CA GLU A 71 4.29 -13.46 -3.01
C GLU A 71 3.30 -12.99 -1.94
N ILE A 72 3.68 -11.97 -1.15
CA ILE A 72 2.81 -11.40 -0.11
C ILE A 72 1.51 -10.84 -0.73
N LYS A 73 1.61 -10.15 -1.87
CA LYS A 73 0.44 -9.58 -2.56
C LYS A 73 -0.49 -10.69 -3.06
N THR A 74 0.07 -11.74 -3.66
CA THR A 74 -0.68 -12.88 -4.20
C THR A 74 -1.41 -13.62 -3.08
N ARG A 75 -0.74 -13.89 -1.96
CA ARG A 75 -1.36 -14.50 -0.78
C ARG A 75 -2.54 -13.68 -0.26
N ARG A 76 -2.35 -12.37 -0.05
CA ARG A 76 -3.42 -11.46 0.41
C ARG A 76 -4.58 -11.36 -0.59
N GLN A 77 -4.29 -11.48 -1.88
CA GLN A 77 -5.33 -11.49 -2.90
C GLN A 77 -6.13 -12.79 -2.85
N GLY A 78 -5.46 -13.94 -2.78
CA GLY A 78 -6.10 -15.25 -2.65
C GLY A 78 -7.01 -15.34 -1.42
N GLU A 79 -6.57 -14.85 -0.26
CA GLU A 79 -7.39 -14.80 0.96
C GLU A 79 -8.66 -13.95 0.78
N ARG A 80 -8.55 -12.80 0.11
CA ARG A 80 -9.69 -11.90 -0.15
C ARG A 80 -10.67 -12.51 -1.15
N ASP A 81 -10.17 -13.14 -2.19
CA ASP A 81 -10.99 -13.77 -3.22
C ASP A 81 -11.70 -15.01 -2.68
N ALA A 82 -11.02 -15.84 -1.89
CA ALA A 82 -11.64 -16.96 -1.19
C ALA A 82 -12.76 -16.50 -0.24
N LYS A 83 -12.53 -15.43 0.53
CA LYS A 83 -13.57 -14.85 1.41
C LYS A 83 -14.75 -14.27 0.62
N ARG A 84 -14.49 -13.68 -0.54
CA ARG A 84 -15.53 -13.17 -1.44
C ARG A 84 -16.37 -14.32 -2.00
N GLN A 85 -15.73 -15.34 -2.55
CA GLN A 85 -16.41 -16.53 -3.10
C GLN A 85 -17.25 -17.23 -2.02
N ALA A 86 -16.71 -17.43 -0.82
CA ALA A 86 -17.45 -18.02 0.29
C ALA A 86 -18.67 -17.19 0.72
N ARG A 87 -18.58 -15.85 0.65
CA ARG A 87 -19.71 -14.96 0.91
C ARG A 87 -20.77 -15.10 -0.17
N GLU A 88 -20.37 -15.04 -1.43
CA GLU A 88 -21.27 -15.16 -2.58
C GLU A 88 -21.99 -16.51 -2.59
N GLU A 89 -21.29 -17.60 -2.29
CA GLU A 89 -21.89 -18.93 -2.16
C GLU A 89 -22.87 -19.00 -0.98
N LYS A 90 -22.50 -18.46 0.19
CA LYS A 90 -23.40 -18.40 1.35
C LYS A 90 -24.66 -17.58 1.05
N GLU A 91 -24.52 -16.48 0.31
CA GLU A 91 -25.65 -15.65 -0.12
C GLU A 91 -26.53 -16.38 -1.15
N LYS A 92 -25.94 -17.08 -2.12
CA LYS A 92 -26.68 -17.92 -3.07
C LYS A 92 -27.46 -19.01 -2.33
N ARG A 93 -26.80 -19.76 -1.45
CA ARG A 93 -27.44 -20.80 -0.62
C ARG A 93 -28.55 -20.22 0.27
N ARG A 94 -28.35 -19.02 0.82
CA ARG A 94 -29.39 -18.33 1.59
C ARG A 94 -30.60 -18.01 0.71
N LYS A 95 -30.41 -17.42 -0.47
CA LYS A 95 -31.49 -17.10 -1.42
C LYS A 95 -32.25 -18.36 -1.86
N GLU A 96 -31.53 -19.45 -2.13
CA GLU A 96 -32.15 -20.73 -2.47
C GLU A 96 -32.97 -21.31 -1.32
N ASN A 97 -32.45 -21.25 -0.09
CA ASN A 97 -33.17 -21.72 1.10
C ASN A 97 -34.38 -20.83 1.41
N GLU A 98 -34.26 -19.51 1.28
CA GLU A 98 -35.37 -18.56 1.41
C GLU A 98 -36.48 -18.89 0.40
N LEU A 99 -36.12 -19.24 -0.83
CA LEU A 99 -37.11 -19.59 -1.85
C LEU A 99 -37.74 -20.97 -1.60
N LYS A 100 -36.94 -21.98 -1.25
CA LYS A 100 -37.41 -23.34 -0.96
C LYS A 100 -38.32 -23.38 0.27
N SER A 101 -38.03 -22.56 1.29
CA SER A 101 -38.82 -22.48 2.52
C SER A 101 -40.02 -21.53 2.43
N ALA A 102 -40.10 -20.70 1.39
CA ALA A 102 -41.22 -19.79 1.22
C ALA A 102 -42.52 -20.56 0.93
N ALA A 103 -43.50 -20.43 1.82
CA ALA A 103 -44.86 -20.86 1.56
C ALA A 103 -45.54 -19.83 0.63
N VAL A 104 -45.67 -20.17 -0.66
CA VAL A 104 -46.20 -19.25 -1.69
C VAL A 104 -47.60 -19.67 -2.13
N GLN A 105 -48.49 -18.69 -2.31
CA GLN A 105 -49.78 -18.88 -2.96
C GLN A 105 -49.66 -18.62 -4.47
N VAL A 106 -50.05 -19.58 -5.29
CA VAL A 106 -50.02 -19.46 -6.75
C VAL A 106 -51.23 -18.64 -7.23
N ILE A 107 -50.97 -17.52 -7.90
CA ILE A 107 -52.02 -16.72 -8.54
C ILE A 107 -52.22 -17.22 -9.98
N SER A 108 -53.21 -18.08 -10.20
CA SER A 108 -53.49 -18.67 -11.51
C SER A 108 -54.14 -17.69 -12.50
N ARG A 109 -55.02 -16.80 -12.02
CA ARG A 109 -55.80 -15.88 -12.86
C ARG A 109 -55.15 -14.50 -12.88
N THR A 110 -54.56 -14.13 -14.03
CA THR A 110 -53.79 -12.89 -14.20
C THR A 110 -54.65 -11.62 -14.16
N HIS A 111 -55.92 -11.68 -14.56
CA HIS A 111 -56.83 -10.51 -14.51
C HIS A 111 -57.03 -9.99 -13.08
N ARG A 112 -56.88 -10.85 -12.06
CA ARG A 112 -56.99 -10.46 -10.65
C ARG A 112 -55.91 -9.47 -10.23
N LEU A 113 -54.72 -9.53 -10.85
CA LEU A 113 -53.64 -8.59 -10.58
C LEU A 113 -54.03 -7.16 -10.98
N LYS A 114 -54.82 -7.01 -12.06
CA LYS A 114 -55.27 -5.70 -12.55
C LYS A 114 -56.29 -5.05 -11.61
N THR A 115 -57.05 -5.85 -10.87
CA THR A 115 -58.08 -5.38 -9.93
C THR A 115 -57.56 -5.19 -8.51
N MET A 116 -56.34 -5.65 -8.19
CA MET A 116 -55.77 -5.56 -6.85
C MET A 116 -55.29 -4.15 -6.52
N SER A 117 -55.34 -3.80 -5.24
CA SER A 117 -54.83 -2.52 -4.76
C SER A 117 -53.31 -2.42 -4.90
N LYS A 118 -52.79 -1.19 -5.01
CA LYS A 118 -51.34 -0.93 -5.08
C LYS A 118 -50.57 -1.47 -3.87
N LYS A 119 -51.19 -1.57 -2.70
CA LYS A 119 -50.56 -2.18 -1.50
C LYS A 119 -50.42 -3.70 -1.65
N GLN A 120 -51.45 -4.38 -2.13
CA GLN A 120 -51.39 -5.83 -2.34
C GLN A 120 -50.38 -6.21 -3.44
N LEU A 121 -50.30 -5.41 -4.51
CA LEU A 121 -49.33 -5.62 -5.59
C LEU A 121 -47.87 -5.49 -5.14
N ARG A 122 -47.56 -4.74 -4.06
CA ARG A 122 -46.19 -4.65 -3.50
C ARG A 122 -45.73 -5.96 -2.85
N ASN A 123 -46.67 -6.77 -2.38
CA ASN A 123 -46.36 -8.05 -1.73
C ASN A 123 -46.18 -9.16 -2.75
N ILE A 124 -46.68 -8.98 -3.98
CA ILE A 124 -46.57 -9.96 -5.04
C ILE A 124 -45.20 -9.86 -5.69
N LYS A 125 -44.51 -10.98 -5.67
CA LYS A 125 -43.18 -11.14 -6.24
C LYS A 125 -43.27 -11.97 -7.52
N LYS A 126 -42.79 -11.43 -8.65
CA LYS A 126 -42.76 -12.17 -9.92
C LYS A 126 -41.68 -13.24 -9.88
N THR A 127 -42.05 -14.48 -10.14
CA THR A 127 -41.15 -15.61 -10.25
C THR A 127 -41.23 -16.22 -11.65
N ILE A 128 -40.11 -16.73 -12.16
CA ILE A 128 -40.03 -17.49 -13.41
C ILE A 128 -39.31 -18.81 -13.12
N VAL A 129 -39.67 -19.86 -13.85
CA VAL A 129 -38.96 -21.14 -13.80
C VAL A 129 -37.90 -21.14 -14.90
N ASN A 130 -36.64 -21.31 -14.53
CA ASN A 130 -35.54 -21.45 -15.47
C ASN A 130 -35.61 -22.76 -16.25
N LYS A 131 -34.82 -22.88 -17.33
CA LYS A 131 -34.75 -24.10 -18.17
C LYS A 131 -34.43 -25.37 -17.36
N GLN A 132 -33.76 -25.20 -16.23
CA GLN A 132 -33.36 -26.26 -15.29
C GLN A 132 -34.44 -26.56 -14.23
N GLY A 133 -35.63 -25.96 -14.33
CA GLY A 133 -36.73 -26.17 -13.37
C GLY A 133 -36.61 -25.38 -12.07
N VAL A 134 -35.58 -24.54 -11.93
CA VAL A 134 -35.35 -23.73 -10.73
C VAL A 134 -36.22 -22.47 -10.79
N VAL A 135 -37.00 -22.22 -9.74
CA VAL A 135 -37.76 -20.98 -9.59
C VAL A 135 -36.78 -19.86 -9.24
N GLU A 136 -36.86 -18.71 -9.92
CA GLU A 136 -36.05 -17.53 -9.64
C GLU A 136 -36.92 -16.28 -9.56
N TYR A 137 -36.50 -15.34 -8.71
CA TYR A 137 -37.14 -14.03 -8.63
C TYR A 137 -36.68 -13.16 -9.78
N VAL A 138 -37.62 -12.61 -10.54
CA VAL A 138 -37.32 -11.74 -11.68
C VAL A 138 -37.61 -10.30 -11.29
N PRO A 139 -36.60 -9.40 -11.36
CA PRO A 139 -36.84 -7.99 -11.11
C PRO A 139 -37.81 -7.42 -12.13
N ILE A 140 -38.69 -6.54 -11.66
CA ILE A 140 -39.79 -5.97 -12.46
C ILE A 140 -39.27 -5.18 -13.68
N TYR A 141 -38.03 -4.68 -13.61
CA TYR A 141 -37.39 -3.87 -14.64
C TYR A 141 -36.10 -4.51 -15.19
N SER A 142 -36.05 -5.84 -15.39
CA SER A 142 -35.00 -6.39 -16.26
C SER A 142 -35.31 -6.00 -17.71
N LYS A 143 -34.42 -5.23 -18.32
CA LYS A 143 -34.46 -4.91 -19.75
C LYS A 143 -33.88 -6.06 -20.56
#